data_AF-A0A1V5S926-F1
#
_entry.id   AF-A0A1V5S926-F1
#
_cell.length_a   1.000
_cell.length_b   1.000
_cell.length_c   1.000
_cell.angle_alpha   90.00
_cell.angle_beta   90.00
_cell.angle_gamma   90.00
#
_symmetry.space_group_name_H-M   'P 1'
#
loop_
_entity.id
_entity.type
_entity.pdbx_description
1 polymer ?
#
loop_
_entity_poly.entity_id
_entity_poly.type
_entity_poly.pdbx_seq_one_letter_code
_entity_poly.pdbx_strand_id
1 'polypeptide(L)'
;MTSGRLRDMVIKILNRKGNKYAKQLLMGECVSGGKKKQQKIENWVQVELAKDLKGAWPNHVVVIEEGNTDIVIKPPQNVLSGHVGIELKIQGTRGSLYHDWQKLSNFSINNADARGFLIALVLCKAKDRYESWEKAIYASAPLKAIREKFEFCKLKTIEPDGKGRRMKVLGVFCGEALVG
;
A
#
# COMPACT_ATOMS: atom_id res chain seq x y z
N MET A 1 2.39 10.24 11.45
CA MET A 1 2.28 8.85 10.96
C MET A 1 3.61 8.47 10.35
N THR A 2 4.04 7.21 10.42
CA THR A 2 5.25 6.72 9.73
C THR A 2 4.85 5.59 8.79
N SER A 3 5.67 5.31 7.79
CA SER A 3 5.52 4.15 6.89
C SER A 3 5.38 2.83 7.67
N GLY A 4 6.18 2.66 8.73
CA GLY A 4 6.13 1.50 9.63
C GLY A 4 4.78 1.34 10.35
N ARG A 5 4.19 2.43 10.85
CA ARG A 5 2.87 2.37 11.51
C ARG A 5 1.76 2.06 10.51
N LEU A 6 1.82 2.65 9.31
CA LEU A 6 0.82 2.40 8.27
C LEU A 6 0.84 0.94 7.81
N ARG A 7 2.04 0.40 7.63
CA ARG A 7 2.27 -1.03 7.41
C ARG A 7 1.64 -1.89 8.49
N ASP A 8 1.91 -1.61 9.76
CA ASP A 8 1.43 -2.46 10.86
C ASP A 8 -0.11 -2.49 10.92
N MET A 9 -0.75 -1.37 10.56
CA MET A 9 -2.20 -1.29 10.38
C MET A 9 -2.68 -2.20 9.24
N VAL A 10 -2.02 -2.16 8.07
CA VAL A 10 -2.34 -3.04 6.94
C VAL A 10 -2.15 -4.51 7.32
N ILE A 11 -1.04 -4.89 7.96
CA ILE A 11 -0.80 -6.26 8.43
C ILE A 11 -1.88 -6.69 9.41
N LYS A 12 -2.29 -5.82 10.34
CA LYS A 12 -3.38 -6.09 11.27
C LYS A 12 -4.70 -6.33 10.54
N ILE A 13 -5.03 -5.53 9.53
CA ILE A 13 -6.23 -5.68 8.70
C ILE A 13 -6.24 -7.04 7.98
N LEU A 14 -5.10 -7.42 7.40
CA LEU A 14 -4.93 -8.67 6.67
C LEU A 14 -5.01 -9.91 7.58
N ASN A 15 -4.66 -9.78 8.86
CA ASN A 15 -4.72 -10.86 9.85
C ASN A 15 -6.08 -10.97 10.57
N ARG A 16 -7.09 -10.15 10.24
CA ARG A 16 -8.43 -10.26 10.84
C ARG A 16 -9.06 -11.61 10.47
N LYS A 17 -9.22 -12.48 11.47
CA LYS A 17 -9.79 -13.83 11.30
C LYS A 17 -11.19 -13.74 10.68
N GLY A 18 -11.49 -14.68 9.79
CA GLY A 18 -12.82 -14.81 9.17
C GLY A 18 -13.11 -13.84 8.02
N ASN A 19 -12.20 -12.92 7.67
CA ASN A 19 -12.44 -12.01 6.56
C ASN A 19 -12.26 -12.70 5.19
N LYS A 20 -13.34 -12.70 4.39
CA LYS A 20 -13.34 -13.33 3.06
C LYS A 20 -12.36 -12.69 2.08
N TYR A 21 -12.20 -11.36 2.11
CA TYR A 21 -11.33 -10.64 1.17
C TYR A 21 -9.85 -10.83 1.51
N ALA A 22 -9.50 -10.80 2.80
CA ALA A 22 -8.16 -11.17 3.26
C ALA A 22 -7.81 -12.59 2.82
N LYS A 23 -8.74 -13.55 3.03
CA LYS A 23 -8.55 -14.94 2.56
C LYS A 23 -8.37 -14.99 1.05
N GLN A 24 -9.21 -14.32 0.26
CA GLN A 24 -9.10 -14.31 -1.21
C GLN A 24 -7.78 -13.68 -1.70
N LEU A 25 -7.33 -12.60 -1.06
CA LEU A 25 -6.06 -11.95 -1.34
C LEU A 25 -4.89 -12.91 -1.06
N LEU A 26 -4.85 -13.48 0.15
CA LEU A 26 -3.82 -14.42 0.58
C LEU A 26 -3.84 -15.71 -0.23
N MET A 27 -5.02 -16.11 -0.73
CA MET A 27 -5.20 -17.21 -1.68
C MET A 27 -4.95 -16.79 -3.13
N GLY A 28 -4.50 -15.56 -3.40
CA GLY A 28 -4.15 -15.08 -4.74
C GLY A 28 -5.31 -15.09 -5.74
N GLU A 29 -6.55 -15.21 -5.25
CA GLU A 29 -7.73 -15.34 -6.11
C GLU A 29 -8.12 -14.00 -6.75
N CYS A 30 -7.66 -12.87 -6.21
CA CYS A 30 -7.83 -11.57 -6.87
C CYS A 30 -7.13 -11.52 -8.22
N VAL A 31 -5.98 -12.18 -8.36
CA VAL A 31 -5.18 -12.18 -9.58
C VAL A 31 -5.85 -13.03 -10.66
N SER A 32 -6.43 -14.17 -10.29
CA SER A 32 -7.14 -15.04 -11.23
C SER A 32 -8.54 -14.51 -11.60
N GLY A 33 -9.15 -13.68 -10.75
CA GLY A 33 -10.46 -13.09 -11.00
C GLY A 33 -10.45 -11.77 -11.81
N GLY A 34 -9.28 -11.33 -12.27
CA GLY A 34 -9.11 -10.12 -13.08
C GLY A 34 -9.33 -8.80 -12.33
N LYS A 35 -9.24 -7.68 -13.08
CA LYS A 35 -9.23 -6.31 -12.55
C LYS A 35 -10.39 -5.99 -11.61
N LYS A 36 -11.60 -6.46 -11.91
CA LYS A 36 -12.79 -6.21 -11.08
C LYS A 36 -12.71 -6.86 -9.70
N LYS A 37 -12.15 -8.07 -9.60
CA LYS A 37 -11.98 -8.75 -8.30
C LYS A 37 -10.84 -8.10 -7.51
N GLN A 38 -9.76 -7.72 -8.19
CA GLN A 38 -8.68 -6.94 -7.59
C GLN A 38 -9.19 -5.64 -6.98
N GLN A 39 -9.91 -4.80 -7.74
CA GLN A 39 -10.47 -3.54 -7.25
C GLN A 39 -11.37 -3.74 -6.02
N LYS A 40 -12.20 -4.79 -6.01
CA LYS A 40 -13.05 -5.09 -4.83
C LYS A 40 -12.23 -5.36 -3.56
N ILE A 41 -11.06 -5.99 -3.69
CA ILE A 41 -10.19 -6.23 -2.54
C ILE A 41 -9.42 -4.96 -2.16
N GLU A 42 -8.93 -4.19 -3.13
CA GLU A 42 -8.30 -2.87 -2.88
C GLU A 42 -9.25 -1.97 -2.08
N ASN A 43 -10.48 -1.80 -2.56
CA ASN A 43 -11.52 -1.01 -1.89
C ASN A 43 -11.81 -1.52 -0.48
N TRP A 44 -11.84 -2.84 -0.28
CA TRP A 44 -12.03 -3.40 1.06
C TRP A 44 -10.87 -3.03 2.00
N VAL A 45 -9.61 -3.18 1.56
CA VAL A 45 -8.45 -2.80 2.39
C VAL A 45 -8.47 -1.30 2.69
N GLN A 46 -8.78 -0.47 1.69
CA GLN A 46 -8.88 0.99 1.85
C GLN A 46 -9.93 1.38 2.91
N VAL A 47 -11.12 0.76 2.88
CA VAL A 47 -12.18 1.00 3.88
C VAL A 47 -11.74 0.61 5.28
N GLU A 48 -11.12 -0.56 5.44
CA GLU A 48 -10.67 -1.01 6.76
C GLU A 48 -9.51 -0.15 7.28
N LEU A 49 -8.63 0.30 6.39
CA LEU A 49 -7.53 1.20 6.73
C LEU A 49 -8.04 2.59 7.13
N ALA A 50 -9.02 3.13 6.40
CA ALA A 50 -9.65 4.41 6.74
C ALA A 50 -10.30 4.40 8.14
N LYS A 51 -10.95 3.28 8.53
CA LYS A 51 -11.49 3.12 9.89
C LYS A 51 -10.41 3.15 10.96
N ASP A 52 -9.33 2.39 10.77
CA ASP A 52 -8.23 2.35 11.73
C ASP A 52 -7.50 3.71 11.79
N LEU A 53 -7.37 4.41 10.65
CA LEU A 53 -6.81 5.77 10.57
C LEU A 53 -7.68 6.79 11.30
N LYS A 54 -9.00 6.72 11.15
CA LYS A 54 -9.93 7.61 11.87
C LYS A 54 -9.83 7.41 13.38
N GLY A 55 -9.62 6.18 13.86
CA GLY A 55 -9.34 5.90 15.27
C GLY A 55 -8.00 6.48 15.74
N ALA A 56 -6.97 6.43 14.90
CA ALA A 56 -5.66 7.01 15.20
C ALA A 56 -5.67 8.55 15.18
N TRP A 57 -6.48 9.16 14.31
CA TRP A 57 -6.59 10.60 14.09
C TRP A 57 -8.05 11.08 14.17
N PRO A 58 -8.65 11.10 15.38
CA PRO A 58 -10.07 11.34 15.57
C PRO A 58 -10.52 12.72 15.08
N ASN A 59 -9.66 13.73 15.16
CA ASN A 59 -9.98 15.11 14.75
C ASN A 59 -9.76 15.38 13.25
N HIS A 60 -9.20 14.42 12.51
CA HIS A 60 -8.96 14.58 11.07
C HIS A 60 -10.13 14.07 10.26
N VAL A 61 -10.30 14.61 9.05
CA VAL A 61 -11.25 14.11 8.07
C VAL A 61 -10.54 13.05 7.24
N VAL A 62 -10.98 11.80 7.33
CA VAL A 62 -10.46 10.69 6.51
C VAL A 62 -11.45 10.42 5.40
N VAL A 63 -11.02 10.58 4.15
CA VAL A 63 -11.83 10.42 2.95
C VAL A 63 -11.22 9.32 2.10
N ILE A 64 -12.07 8.48 1.51
CA ILE A 64 -11.67 7.57 0.43
C ILE A 64 -12.09 8.25 -0.86
N GLU A 65 -11.13 8.71 -1.66
CA GLU A 65 -11.38 9.43 -2.90
C GLU A 65 -11.11 8.50 -4.09
N GLU A 66 -11.95 8.54 -5.12
CA GLU A 66 -11.64 7.88 -6.39
C GLU A 66 -10.70 8.78 -7.19
N GLY A 67 -9.49 8.32 -7.52
CA GLY A 67 -8.59 9.09 -8.39
C GLY A 67 -7.11 8.97 -8.05
N ASN A 68 -6.43 10.11 -7.89
CA ASN A 68 -4.98 10.20 -7.76
C ASN A 68 -4.44 9.70 -6.41
N THR A 69 -5.27 9.74 -5.37
CA THR A 69 -4.96 9.23 -4.02
C THR A 69 -6.18 8.51 -3.50
N ASP A 70 -6.02 7.25 -3.11
CA ASP A 70 -7.14 6.41 -2.68
C ASP A 70 -7.70 6.82 -1.31
N ILE A 71 -6.83 7.28 -0.41
CA ILE A 71 -7.21 7.78 0.92
C ILE A 71 -6.56 9.13 1.13
N VAL A 72 -7.36 10.13 1.51
CA VAL A 72 -6.89 11.46 1.88
C VAL A 72 -7.26 11.74 3.32
N ILE A 73 -6.28 12.16 4.10
CA ILE A 73 -6.47 12.58 5.48
C ILE A 73 -6.23 14.08 5.54
N LYS A 74 -7.30 14.82 5.82
CA LYS A 74 -7.29 16.28 5.90
C LYS A 74 -7.29 16.70 7.37
N PRO A 75 -6.51 17.72 7.74
CA PRO A 75 -6.52 18.25 9.09
C PRO A 75 -7.91 18.82 9.48
N PRO A 76 -8.16 19.09 10.77
CA PRO A 76 -9.39 19.76 11.20
C PRO A 76 -9.57 21.10 10.47
N GLN A 77 -10.83 21.55 10.35
CA GLN A 77 -11.12 22.88 9.81
C GLN A 77 -10.26 23.94 10.54
N ASN A 78 -9.64 24.84 9.78
CA ASN A 78 -8.72 25.92 10.21
C ASN A 78 -7.24 25.56 10.36
N VAL A 79 -6.81 24.35 10.00
CA VAL A 79 -5.39 24.01 9.87
C VAL A 79 -5.09 23.72 8.40
N LEU A 80 -4.19 24.48 7.78
CA LEU A 80 -3.84 24.31 6.36
C LEU A 80 -2.76 23.24 6.14
N SER A 81 -2.01 22.88 7.19
CA SER A 81 -0.85 21.99 7.13
C SER A 81 -1.17 20.54 7.54
N GLY A 82 -0.41 19.58 7.00
CA GLY A 82 -0.47 18.19 7.45
C GLY A 82 -1.41 17.26 6.67
N HIS A 83 -1.69 17.57 5.40
CA HIS A 83 -2.44 16.66 4.53
C HIS A 83 -1.69 15.35 4.31
N VAL A 84 -2.39 14.22 4.31
CA VAL A 84 -1.78 12.92 4.01
C VAL A 84 -2.54 12.19 2.92
N GLY A 85 -1.87 11.92 1.81
CA GLY A 85 -2.38 11.10 0.71
C GLY A 85 -1.82 9.70 0.78
N ILE A 86 -2.66 8.68 0.57
CA ILE A 86 -2.25 7.28 0.57
C ILE A 86 -2.80 6.62 -0.70
N GLU A 87 -1.93 5.92 -1.43
CA GLU A 87 -2.32 5.10 -2.59
C GLU A 87 -2.05 3.63 -2.30
N LEU A 88 -2.99 2.75 -2.62
CA LEU A 88 -2.94 1.32 -2.36
C LEU A 88 -3.04 0.53 -3.67
N LYS A 89 -2.09 -0.38 -3.92
CA LYS A 89 -2.06 -1.21 -5.14
C LYS A 89 -1.85 -2.68 -4.81
N ILE A 90 -2.70 -3.55 -5.34
CA ILE A 90 -2.43 -4.99 -5.37
C ILE A 90 -1.62 -5.33 -6.63
N GLN A 91 -0.64 -6.24 -6.54
CA GLN A 91 0.22 -6.67 -7.65
C GLN A 91 1.03 -5.54 -8.31
N GLY A 92 1.32 -4.45 -7.59
CA GLY A 92 2.04 -3.28 -8.08
C GLY A 92 3.22 -3.67 -8.97
N THR A 93 3.08 -3.46 -10.28
CA THR A 93 4.17 -3.71 -11.22
C THR A 93 5.10 -2.51 -11.24
N ARG A 94 6.35 -2.69 -11.66
CA ARG A 94 7.34 -1.61 -11.73
C ARG A 94 6.82 -0.36 -12.44
N GLY A 95 6.11 -0.53 -13.56
CA GLY A 95 5.55 0.59 -14.32
C GLY A 95 4.45 1.34 -13.58
N SER A 96 3.53 0.62 -12.92
CA SER A 96 2.48 1.23 -12.09
C SER A 96 3.07 1.96 -10.89
N LEU A 97 3.99 1.31 -10.17
CA LEU A 97 4.57 1.88 -8.95
C LEU A 97 5.30 3.21 -9.19
N TYR A 98 5.98 3.35 -10.34
CA TYR A 98 6.60 4.62 -10.70
C TYR A 98 5.56 5.73 -10.98
N HIS A 99 4.49 5.41 -11.69
CA HIS A 99 3.42 6.35 -11.99
C HIS A 99 2.64 6.76 -10.74
N ASP A 100 2.30 5.80 -9.89
CA ASP A 100 1.61 6.01 -8.61
C ASP A 100 2.49 6.83 -7.66
N TRP A 101 3.81 6.59 -7.69
CA TRP A 101 4.77 7.46 -7.02
C TRP A 101 4.76 8.90 -7.58
N GLN A 102 4.80 9.09 -8.90
CA GLN A 102 4.78 10.42 -9.50
C GLN A 102 3.51 11.20 -9.08
N LYS A 103 2.37 10.52 -8.99
CA LYS A 103 1.12 11.11 -8.49
C LYS A 103 1.25 11.57 -7.04
N LEU A 104 1.75 10.71 -6.15
CA LEU A 104 1.97 11.06 -4.74
C LEU A 104 2.99 12.20 -4.58
N SER A 105 4.04 12.22 -5.39
CA SER A 105 5.01 13.31 -5.42
C SER A 105 4.36 14.63 -5.86
N ASN A 106 3.52 14.62 -6.89
CA ASN A 106 2.77 15.81 -7.32
C ASN A 106 1.80 16.30 -6.23
N PHE A 107 1.15 15.36 -5.53
CA PHE A 107 0.30 15.69 -4.37
C PHE A 107 1.10 16.41 -3.27
N SER A 108 2.28 15.89 -2.93
CA SER A 108 3.17 16.50 -1.93
C SER A 108 3.74 17.85 -2.40
N ILE A 109 4.12 18.00 -3.67
CA ILE A 109 4.65 19.27 -4.22
C ILE A 109 3.61 20.39 -4.18
N ASN A 110 2.36 20.08 -4.54
CA ASN A 110 1.29 21.08 -4.59
C ASN A 110 0.78 21.50 -3.20
N ASN A 111 1.23 20.83 -2.14
CA ASN A 111 0.81 21.09 -0.76
C ASN A 111 2.05 21.02 0.14
N ALA A 112 2.66 22.16 0.46
CA ALA A 112 3.99 22.24 1.10
C ALA A 112 4.14 21.38 2.38
N ASP A 113 3.05 21.09 3.09
CA ASP A 113 3.03 20.27 4.31
C ASP A 113 2.40 18.89 4.13
N ALA A 114 2.24 18.43 2.89
CA ALA A 114 1.60 17.16 2.60
C ALA A 114 2.58 16.01 2.49
N ARG A 115 2.11 14.83 2.89
CA ARG A 115 2.88 13.59 2.87
C ARG A 115 2.15 12.56 2.03
N GLY A 116 2.82 11.99 1.04
CA GLY A 116 2.28 10.88 0.24
C GLY A 116 2.78 9.55 0.77
N PHE A 117 1.92 8.53 0.84
CA PHE A 117 2.32 7.16 1.14
C PHE A 117 1.86 6.19 0.06
N LEU A 118 2.76 5.34 -0.41
CA LEU A 118 2.41 4.24 -1.33
C LEU A 118 2.40 2.92 -0.58
N ILE A 119 1.28 2.21 -0.62
CA ILE A 119 1.11 0.86 -0.11
C ILE A 119 1.00 -0.11 -1.30
N ALA A 120 2.01 -0.93 -1.54
CA ALA A 120 1.92 -2.01 -2.53
C ALA A 120 1.78 -3.37 -1.83
N LEU A 121 0.80 -4.15 -2.28
CA LEU A 121 0.51 -5.50 -1.83
C LEU A 121 0.88 -6.48 -2.95
N VAL A 122 2.07 -7.06 -2.89
CA VAL A 122 2.58 -7.96 -3.95
C VAL A 122 2.36 -9.39 -3.52
N LEU A 123 1.62 -10.17 -4.33
CA LEU A 123 1.42 -11.60 -4.07
C LEU A 123 2.20 -12.44 -5.07
N CYS A 124 3.19 -13.17 -4.59
CA CYS A 124 3.96 -14.09 -5.44
C CYS A 124 3.67 -15.54 -5.05
N LYS A 125 3.37 -16.38 -6.05
CA LYS A 125 3.12 -17.84 -5.87
C LYS A 125 4.36 -18.64 -5.42
N ALA A 126 5.53 -18.00 -5.38
CA ALA A 126 6.79 -18.61 -4.99
C ALA A 126 7.78 -17.50 -4.55
N LYS A 127 8.74 -17.86 -3.70
CA LYS A 127 9.71 -16.95 -3.08
C LYS A 127 10.70 -16.38 -4.11
N ASP A 128 11.18 -17.21 -5.03
CA ASP A 128 12.03 -16.82 -6.16
C ASP A 128 11.38 -15.74 -7.04
N ARG A 129 10.06 -15.82 -7.27
CA ARG A 129 9.29 -14.81 -8.00
C ARG A 129 9.22 -13.49 -7.24
N TYR A 130 9.06 -13.55 -5.93
CA TYR A 130 9.13 -12.35 -5.09
C TYR A 130 10.52 -11.72 -5.14
N GLU A 131 11.58 -12.51 -4.96
CA GLU A 131 12.96 -12.02 -4.99
C GLU A 131 13.34 -11.45 -6.36
N SER A 132 12.85 -12.06 -7.44
CA SER A 132 13.01 -11.54 -8.80
C SER A 132 12.30 -10.20 -8.99
N TRP A 133 11.05 -10.08 -8.51
CA TRP A 133 10.31 -8.82 -8.54
C TRP A 133 11.02 -7.74 -7.70
N GLU A 134 11.47 -8.09 -6.50
CA GLU A 134 12.20 -7.20 -5.60
C GLU A 134 13.49 -6.70 -6.27
N LYS A 135 14.32 -7.61 -6.80
CA LYS A 135 15.54 -7.27 -7.56
C LYS A 135 15.25 -6.37 -8.75
N ALA A 136 14.10 -6.52 -9.41
CA ALA A 136 13.70 -5.69 -10.54
C ALA A 136 13.19 -4.30 -10.13
N ILE A 137 12.74 -4.12 -8.88
CA ILE A 137 12.33 -2.85 -8.28
C ILE A 137 13.52 -2.07 -7.72
N TYR A 138 14.42 -2.74 -7.01
CA TYR A 138 15.85 -2.38 -7.00
C TYR A 138 16.36 -2.45 -8.46
N ALA A 139 17.59 -2.16 -8.89
CA ALA A 139 17.94 -2.10 -10.34
C ALA A 139 17.15 -1.12 -11.27
N SER A 140 15.88 -0.79 -11.05
CA SER A 140 15.07 0.12 -11.86
C SER A 140 15.58 1.56 -11.77
N ALA A 141 16.15 2.09 -12.86
CA ALA A 141 16.64 3.47 -12.90
C ALA A 141 15.57 4.53 -12.53
N PRO A 142 14.32 4.46 -13.03
CA PRO A 142 13.25 5.39 -12.60
C PRO A 142 12.92 5.29 -11.12
N LEU A 143 13.05 4.09 -10.52
CA LEU A 143 12.84 3.89 -9.09
C LEU A 143 14.14 4.10 -8.27
N LYS A 144 15.27 4.46 -8.89
CA LYS A 144 16.53 4.72 -8.17
C LYS A 144 16.43 6.01 -7.36
N ALA A 145 15.92 7.08 -7.98
CA ALA A 145 15.61 8.34 -7.30
C ALA A 145 14.60 8.16 -6.15
N ILE A 146 13.72 7.17 -6.27
CA ILE A 146 12.73 6.79 -5.25
C ILE A 146 13.41 6.07 -4.09
N ARG A 147 14.34 5.14 -4.38
CA ARG A 147 15.13 4.39 -3.38
C ARG A 147 15.95 5.24 -2.41
N GLU A 148 16.41 6.40 -2.84
CA GLU A 148 17.17 7.32 -1.99
C GLU A 148 16.26 8.14 -1.05
N LYS A 149 14.95 8.24 -1.36
CA LYS A 149 13.97 9.02 -0.60
C LYS A 149 12.93 8.17 0.15
N PHE A 150 13.04 6.84 0.10
CA PHE A 150 12.04 5.90 0.62
C PHE A 150 12.69 4.84 1.50
N GLU A 151 12.11 4.58 2.67
CA GLU A 151 12.41 3.38 3.45
C GLU A 151 11.68 2.16 2.85
N PHE A 152 12.37 1.44 1.98
CA PHE A 152 11.88 0.16 1.47
C PHE A 152 11.92 -0.88 2.59
N CYS A 153 10.74 -1.30 3.07
CA CYS A 153 10.64 -2.33 4.09
C CYS A 153 10.09 -3.63 3.48
N LYS A 154 10.89 -4.70 3.48
CA LYS A 154 10.50 -6.07 3.10
C LYS A 154 9.77 -6.71 4.26
N LEU A 155 8.49 -7.04 4.11
CA LEU A 155 7.71 -7.54 5.23
C LEU A 155 7.05 -8.88 4.94
N LYS A 156 7.64 -9.85 5.63
CA LYS A 156 7.05 -11.11 6.04
C LYS A 156 6.65 -12.05 4.91
N THR A 157 7.48 -13.08 4.75
CA THR A 157 7.06 -14.35 4.16
C THR A 157 5.95 -14.92 5.04
N ILE A 158 4.74 -15.07 4.50
CA ILE A 158 3.71 -15.87 5.15
C ILE A 158 4.04 -17.33 4.80
N GLU A 159 4.59 -18.06 5.76
CA GLU A 159 4.89 -19.48 5.60
C GLU A 159 3.58 -20.30 5.56
N PRO A 160 3.52 -21.36 4.75
CA PRO A 160 2.31 -22.14 4.58
C PRO A 160 1.91 -22.84 5.88
N ASP A 161 0.60 -23.03 6.09
CA ASP A 161 0.17 -24.11 6.96
C ASP A 161 0.70 -25.42 6.38
N GLY A 162 1.19 -26.34 7.21
CA GLY A 162 1.97 -27.54 6.84
C GLY A 162 1.28 -28.57 5.90
N LYS A 163 0.32 -28.15 5.08
CA LYS A 163 -0.54 -28.92 4.17
C LYS A 163 -0.15 -28.79 2.69
N GLY A 164 1.07 -28.34 2.37
CA GLY A 164 1.58 -28.33 0.99
C GLY A 164 0.87 -27.37 0.02
N ARG A 165 0.11 -26.39 0.52
CA ARG A 165 -0.53 -25.38 -0.31
C ARG A 165 0.48 -24.28 -0.66
N ARG A 166 0.74 -24.13 -1.96
CA ARG A 166 1.76 -23.27 -2.59
C ARG A 166 1.93 -21.92 -1.89
N MET A 167 3.18 -21.56 -1.59
CA MET A 167 3.61 -20.29 -1.01
C MET A 167 2.91 -19.09 -1.66
N LYS A 168 2.41 -18.16 -0.85
CA LYS A 168 1.98 -16.84 -1.31
C LYS A 168 2.62 -15.78 -0.43
N VAL A 169 3.76 -15.26 -0.89
CA VAL A 169 4.43 -14.14 -0.22
C VAL A 169 3.57 -12.91 -0.47
N LEU A 170 2.98 -12.34 0.58
CA LEU A 170 2.38 -11.01 0.54
C LEU A 170 3.43 -10.02 1.05
N GLY A 171 4.14 -9.37 0.13
CA GLY A 171 4.96 -8.23 0.49
C GLY A 171 4.07 -7.01 0.68
N VAL A 172 4.11 -6.39 1.86
CA VAL A 172 3.55 -5.05 2.08
C VAL A 172 4.68 -4.05 1.94
N PHE A 173 4.66 -3.27 0.88
CA PHE A 173 5.59 -2.17 0.65
C PHE A 173 4.92 -0.90 1.10
N CYS A 174 5.53 -0.19 2.05
CA CYS A 174 5.08 1.14 2.43
C CYS A 174 6.21 2.12 2.21
N GLY A 175 5.94 3.16 1.45
CA GLY A 175 6.91 4.18 1.10
C GLY A 175 6.38 5.59 1.35
N GLU A 176 7.25 6.55 1.65
CA GLU A 176 6.86 7.95 1.85
C GLU A 176 7.39 8.84 0.72
N ALA A 177 6.49 9.49 -0.01
CA ALA A 177 6.81 10.51 -1.00
C ALA A 177 7.03 11.85 -0.26
N LEU A 178 8.26 12.06 0.22
CA LEU A 178 8.68 13.34 0.78
C LEU A 178 8.85 14.40 -0.32
N VAL A 179 8.44 15.63 0.00
CA VAL A 179 8.79 16.83 -0.76
C VAL A 179 10.29 17.10 -0.57
N GLY A 180 10.95 17.48 -1.67
CA GLY A 180 12.19 18.26 -1.67
C GLY A 180 13.29 17.73 -0.79
#